data_AF-A0A5K1FSH2-F1
#
_entry.id   AF-A0A5K1FSH2-F1
#
_cell.length_a   1.000
_cell.length_b   1.000
_cell.length_c   1.000
_cell.angle_alpha   90.00
_cell.angle_beta   90.00
_cell.angle_gamma   90.00
#
_symmetry.space_group_name_H-M   'P 1'
#
loop_
_entity.id
_entity.type
_entity.pdbx_description
1 polymer ?
#
loop_
_entity_poly.entity_id
_entity_poly.type
_entity_poly.pdbx_seq_one_letter_code
_entity_poly.pdbx_strand_id
1 'polypeptide(L)' 'LFEEGGDWERKNRLKVYEGLYCMATRNFKKAASLFLDSISTFTTYELFNYDTFIFYTVLTSVISLDRVSLKQK' A
#
# COMPACT_ATOMS: atom_id res chain seq x y z
N LEU A 1 -0.16 23.41 1.37
CA LEU A 1 0.69 22.99 2.52
C LEU A 1 1.47 21.68 2.31
N PHE A 2 1.34 20.97 1.16
CA PHE A 2 2.12 19.75 0.85
C PHE A 2 2.93 19.84 -0.47
N GLU A 3 3.01 21.03 -1.06
CA GLU A 3 3.63 21.28 -2.38
C GLU A 3 5.07 21.81 -2.32
N GLU A 4 5.68 21.93 -1.13
CA GLU A 4 7.11 22.21 -1.01
C GLU A 4 7.89 20.88 -1.01
N GLY A 5 8.19 20.41 -2.23
CA GLY A 5 9.38 19.70 -2.74
C GLY A 5 10.24 18.74 -1.92
N GLY A 6 10.10 18.57 -0.61
CA GLY A 6 11.11 17.92 0.24
C GLY A 6 10.74 16.56 0.81
N ASP A 7 9.47 16.16 0.78
CA ASP A 7 9.01 15.08 1.65
C ASP A 7 8.50 13.85 0.89
N TRP A 8 9.38 13.31 0.04
CA TRP A 8 9.12 12.05 -0.68
C TRP A 8 8.86 10.90 0.29
N GLU A 9 9.61 10.86 1.39
CA GLU A 9 9.47 9.81 2.40
C GLU A 9 8.16 9.96 3.20
N ARG A 10 7.76 11.17 3.65
CA ARG A 10 6.42 11.34 4.24
C ARG A 10 5.30 11.04 3.25
N LYS A 11 5.46 11.33 1.95
CA LYS A 11 4.46 10.96 0.93
C LYS A 11 4.31 9.44 0.82
N ASN A 12 5.39 8.67 0.86
CA ASN A 12 5.30 7.21 0.87
C ASN A 12 4.69 6.68 2.17
N ARG A 13 5.07 7.24 3.33
CA ARG A 13 4.41 6.90 4.59
C ARG A 13 2.91 7.16 4.51
N LEU A 14 2.50 8.32 4.01
CA LEU A 14 1.09 8.70 3.85
C LEU A 14 0.34 7.74 2.94
N LYS A 15 0.94 7.28 1.82
CA LYS A 15 0.33 6.27 0.95
C LYS A 15 0.07 4.95 1.68
N VAL A 16 0.97 4.51 2.54
CA VAL A 16 0.79 3.30 3.35
C VAL A 16 -0.38 3.47 4.33
N TYR A 17 -0.45 4.62 5.02
CA TYR A 17 -1.59 4.94 5.91
C TYR A 17 -2.91 5.01 5.13
N GLU A 18 -2.92 5.64 3.96
CA GLU A 18 -4.11 5.73 3.11
C GLU A 18 -4.51 4.33 2.58
N GLY A 19 -3.55 3.49 2.24
CA GLY A 19 -3.79 2.09 1.86
C GLY A 19 -4.44 1.29 2.98
N LEU A 20 -3.97 1.47 4.22
CA LEU A 20 -4.56 0.83 5.40
C LEU A 20 -5.98 1.34 5.68
N TYR A 21 -6.22 2.64 5.54
CA TYR A 21 -7.55 3.22 5.66
C TYR A 21 -8.51 2.71 4.56
N CYS A 22 -8.03 2.58 3.32
CA CYS A 22 -8.79 2.00 2.22
C CYS A 22 -9.15 0.53 2.49
N MET A 23 -8.23 -0.24 3.07
CA MET A 23 -8.51 -1.61 3.50
C MET A 23 -9.60 -1.64 4.58
N ALA A 24 -9.52 -0.78 5.60
CA ALA A 24 -10.50 -0.71 6.69
C ALA A 24 -11.91 -0.30 6.19
N THR A 25 -11.97 0.58 5.19
CA THR A 25 -13.22 1.03 4.54
C THR A 25 -13.73 0.06 3.45
N ARG A 26 -13.14 -1.13 3.33
CA ARG A 26 -13.46 -2.17 2.33
C ARG A 26 -13.22 -1.77 0.87
N ASN A 27 -12.44 -0.73 0.61
CA ASN A 27 -12.00 -0.36 -0.73
C ASN A 27 -10.70 -1.09 -1.09
N PHE A 28 -10.83 -2.39 -1.38
CA PHE A 28 -9.69 -3.26 -1.66
C PHE A 28 -8.94 -2.90 -2.95
N LYS A 29 -9.63 -2.31 -3.93
CA LYS A 29 -9.03 -1.91 -5.21
C LYS A 29 -8.05 -0.76 -5.08
N LYS A 30 -8.43 0.27 -4.32
CA LYS A 30 -7.52 1.37 -4.02
C LYS A 30 -6.41 0.93 -3.06
N ALA A 31 -6.74 0.12 -2.05
CA ALA A 31 -5.76 -0.42 -1.11
C ALA A 31 -4.66 -1.25 -1.80
N ALA A 32 -5.04 -2.18 -2.67
CA ALA A 32 -4.08 -3.02 -3.40
C ALA A 32 -3.13 -2.19 -4.26
N SER A 33 -3.63 -1.21 -5.01
CA SER A 33 -2.78 -0.33 -5.82
C SER A 33 -1.79 0.47 -4.95
N LEU A 34 -2.28 1.08 -3.87
CA LEU A 34 -1.44 1.87 -2.97
C LEU A 34 -0.38 1.02 -2.27
N PHE A 35 -0.74 -0.19 -1.85
CA PHE A 35 0.20 -1.10 -1.22
C PHE A 35 1.24 -1.62 -2.21
N LEU A 36 0.84 -2.06 -3.41
CA LEU A 36 1.77 -2.51 -4.46
C LEU A 36 2.78 -1.42 -4.84
N ASP A 37 2.34 -0.17 -4.98
CA ASP A 37 3.23 0.95 -5.29
C ASP A 37 4.15 1.32 -4.12
N SER A 38 3.74 0.99 -2.89
CA SER A 38 4.49 1.29 -1.67
C SER A 38 5.41 0.14 -1.23
N ILE A 39 5.33 -1.06 -1.83
CA ILE A 39 6.23 -2.21 -1.53
C ILE A 39 7.69 -1.86 -1.72
N SER A 40 8.04 -1.22 -2.83
CA SER A 40 9.43 -0.92 -3.19
C SER A 40 10.04 0.20 -2.33
N THR A 41 9.20 0.94 -1.60
CA THR A 41 9.59 2.17 -0.90
C THR A 41 9.13 2.19 0.55
N PHE A 42 8.79 1.01 1.10
CA PHE A 42 8.29 0.89 2.45
C PHE A 42 9.38 1.19 3.48
N THR A 43 9.19 2.24 4.28
CA THR A 43 10.07 2.60 5.40
C THR A 43 9.33 2.72 6.74
N THR A 44 8.03 2.39 6.77
CA THR A 44 7.15 2.62 7.94
C THR A 44 7.12 1.47 8.93
N TYR A 45 8.29 1.08 9.45
CA TYR A 45 8.41 0.01 10.46
C TYR A 45 7.74 0.34 11.81
N GLU A 46 7.38 1.61 12.03
CA GLU A 46 6.63 2.06 13.21
C GLU A 46 5.18 1.57 13.25
N LEU A 47 4.61 1.22 12.08
CA LEU A 47 3.21 0.81 11.94
C LEU A 47 3.05 -0.70 12.14
N PHE A 48 3.89 -1.47 11.44
CA PHE A 48 3.94 -2.93 11.48
C PHE A 48 5.25 -3.42 10.85
N ASN A 49 5.60 -4.67 11.13
CA ASN A 49 6.72 -5.35 10.49
C ASN A 49 6.48 -5.49 8.99
N TYR A 50 7.58 -5.53 8.22
CA TYR A 50 7.52 -5.74 6.78
C TYR A 50 6.77 -7.02 6.39
N ASP A 51 6.91 -8.09 7.17
CA ASP A 51 6.19 -9.35 6.92
C ASP A 51 4.67 -9.17 6.95
N THR A 52 4.17 -8.42 7.94
CA THR A 52 2.74 -8.08 8.07
C THR A 52 2.28 -7.20 6.91
N PHE A 53 3.14 -6.27 6.46
CA PHE A 53 2.86 -5.43 5.31
C PHE A 53 2.66 -6.24 4.02
N ILE A 54 3.61 -7.16 3.76
CA ILE A 54 3.57 -8.04 2.59
C ILE A 54 2.33 -8.93 2.66
N PHE A 55 2.02 -9.48 3.84
CA PHE A 55 0.81 -10.29 4.03
C PHE A 55 -0.46 -9.52 3.63
N TYR A 56 -0.63 -8.29 4.11
CA TYR A 56 -1.78 -7.45 3.75
C TYR A 56 -1.79 -7.02 2.29
N THR A 57 -0.63 -6.79 1.70
CA THR A 57 -0.53 -6.44 0.28
C THR A 57 -0.91 -7.62 -0.61
N VAL A 58 -0.47 -8.84 -0.28
CA VAL A 58 -0.85 -10.05 -0.99
C VAL A 58 -2.35 -10.32 -0.80
N LEU A 59 -2.86 -10.19 0.42
CA LEU A 59 -4.29 -10.40 0.71
C LEU A 59 -5.19 -9.46 -0.10
N THR A 60 -4.87 -8.16 -0.10
CA THR A 60 -5.64 -7.16 -0.87
C THR A 60 -5.49 -7.34 -2.37
N SER A 61 -4.31 -7.72 -2.84
CA SER A 61 -4.06 -8.07 -4.24
C SER A 61 -4.90 -9.27 -4.68
N VAL A 62 -4.97 -10.33 -3.89
CA VAL A 62 -5.77 -11.53 -4.20
C VAL A 62 -7.26 -11.22 -4.23
N ILE A 63 -7.75 -10.34 -3.35
CA ILE A 63 -9.16 -9.95 -3.30
C ILE A 63 -9.52 -8.98 -4.45
N SER A 64 -8.59 -8.14 -4.88
CA SER A 64 -8.89 -7.06 -5.82
C SER A 64 -8.51 -7.33 -7.28
N LEU A 65 -7.49 -8.14 -7.55
CA LEU A 65 -6.99 -8.36 -8.90
C LEU A 65 -7.60 -9.63 -9.49
N ASP A 66 -7.98 -9.56 -10.76
CA ASP A 66 -8.36 -10.73 -11.54
C ASP A 66 -7.14 -11.65 -11.74
N ARG A 67 -7.36 -12.96 -11.92
CA ARG A 67 -6.28 -13.97 -12.05
C ARG A 67 -5.23 -13.59 -13.09
N VAL A 68 -5.64 -12.93 -14.17
CA VAL A 68 -4.73 -12.51 -15.25
C VAL A 68 -3.79 -11.39 -14.78
N SER A 69 -4.33 -10.40 -14.05
CA SER A 69 -3.56 -9.29 -13.51
C SER A 69 -2.66 -9.72 -12.35
N LEU A 70 -3.06 -10.73 -11.57
CA LEU A 70 -2.25 -11.32 -10.51
C LEU A 70 -1.02 -12.07 -11.05
N LYS A 71 -1.09 -12.65 -12.25
CA LYS A 71 0.04 -13.36 -12.88
C LYS A 71 1.11 -12.41 -13.45
N GLN A 72 0.72 -11.17 -13.76
CA GLN A 72 1.60 -10.16 -14.38
C GLN A 72 2.32 -9.26 -13.37
N LYS A 73 1.85 -9.23 -12.13
CA LYS A 73 2.38 -8.41 -11.04
C LYS A 73 3.28 -9.27 -10.14
#